data_AF-A0A7J2VVL4-F1
#
_entry.id   AF-A0A7J2VVL4-F1
#
_cell.length_a   1.000
_cell.length_b   1.000
_cell.length_c   1.000
_cell.angle_alpha   90.00
_cell.angle_beta   90.00
_cell.angle_gamma   90.00
#
_symmetry.space_group_name_H-M   'P 1'
#
loop_
_entity.id
_entity.type
_entity.pdbx_description
1 polymer ?
#
loop_
_entity_poly.entity_id
_entity_poly.type
_entity_poly.pdbx_seq_one_letter_code
_entity_poly.pdbx_strand_id
1 'polypeptide(L)'
;MRESYLRGKIRKFFEKIYLRLPFDKFHMISNYSFQIGRKMGLRKEKAVVIPWGIDWKEYKAVKKEPFVLFVGRIENQKGLIYLIEAAKRLTNIKFLIAGKGSQKEKLEKIAPKMLSFLDSFQKKRRRNYFRKH
;
A
#
# COMPACT_ATOMS: atom_id res chain seq x y z
N MET A 1 -8.48 0.69 -22.03
CA MET A 1 -7.34 1.58 -21.68
C MET A 1 -7.69 3.07 -21.74
N ARG A 2 -8.37 3.57 -22.80
CA ARG A 2 -8.80 4.98 -22.92
C ARG A 2 -9.72 5.48 -21.81
N GLU A 3 -10.71 4.69 -21.37
CA GLU A 3 -11.64 5.13 -20.31
C GLU A 3 -11.00 5.40 -18.94
N SER A 4 -10.00 4.59 -18.54
CA SER A 4 -9.29 4.79 -17.27
C SER A 4 -8.47 6.09 -17.30
N TYR A 5 -7.89 6.40 -18.47
CA TYR A 5 -7.15 7.64 -18.70
C TYR A 5 -8.05 8.89 -18.68
N LEU A 6 -9.21 8.82 -19.34
CA LEU A 6 -10.23 9.89 -19.30
C LEU A 6 -10.76 10.12 -17.88
N ARG A 7 -11.09 9.05 -17.14
CA ARG A 7 -11.44 9.13 -15.71
C ARG A 7 -10.32 9.77 -14.88
N GLY A 8 -9.07 9.45 -15.18
CA GLY A 8 -7.90 10.06 -14.53
C GLY A 8 -7.77 11.56 -14.79
N LYS A 9 -8.03 12.02 -16.02
CA LYS A 9 -8.02 13.46 -16.36
C LYS A 9 -9.13 14.22 -15.66
N ILE A 10 -10.35 13.67 -15.65
CA ILE A 10 -11.51 14.27 -14.96
C ILE A 10 -11.22 14.37 -13.46
N ARG A 11 -10.69 13.30 -12.84
CA ARG A 11 -10.32 13.33 -11.42
C ARG A 11 -9.29 14.42 -11.11
N LYS A 12 -8.25 14.54 -11.93
CA LYS A 12 -7.22 15.59 -11.78
C LYS A 12 -7.81 17.00 -11.90
N PHE A 13 -8.79 17.18 -12.78
CA PHE A 13 -9.49 18.45 -12.93
C PHE A 13 -10.26 18.81 -11.65
N PHE A 14 -11.04 17.87 -11.09
CA PHE A 14 -11.73 18.07 -9.81
C PHE A 14 -10.76 18.27 -8.64
N GLU A 15 -9.67 17.51 -8.56
CA GLU A 15 -8.60 17.73 -7.56
C GLU A 15 -8.09 19.17 -7.60
N LYS A 16 -7.87 19.73 -8.79
CA LYS A 16 -7.45 21.14 -8.95
C LYS A 16 -8.52 22.13 -8.48
N ILE A 17 -9.80 21.83 -8.68
CA ILE A 17 -10.91 22.64 -8.16
C ILE A 17 -10.96 22.58 -6.63
N TYR A 18 -10.86 21.38 -6.04
CA TYR A 18 -10.87 21.21 -4.58
C TYR A 18 -9.74 21.99 -3.90
N LEU A 19 -8.56 22.07 -4.52
CA LEU A 19 -7.44 22.86 -4.01
C LEU A 19 -7.68 24.38 -4.01
N ARG A 20 -8.71 24.86 -4.73
CA ARG A 20 -9.11 26.28 -4.79
C ARG A 20 -10.25 26.62 -3.86
N LEU A 21 -10.93 25.62 -3.29
CA LEU A 21 -11.99 25.84 -2.32
C LEU A 21 -11.47 26.59 -1.08
N PRO A 22 -12.35 27.29 -0.35
CA PRO A 22 -11.96 28.16 0.75
C PRO A 22 -11.62 27.38 2.03
N PHE A 23 -10.81 26.33 1.93
CA PHE A 23 -10.23 25.67 3.09
C PHE A 23 -9.11 26.54 3.70
N ASP A 24 -9.02 26.55 5.03
CA ASP A 24 -7.96 27.22 5.77
C ASP A 24 -6.62 26.52 5.60
N LYS A 25 -6.65 25.19 5.73
CA LYS A 25 -5.48 24.31 5.60
C LYS A 25 -5.84 22.99 4.92
N PHE A 26 -4.92 22.50 4.11
CA PHE A 26 -4.90 21.16 3.55
C PHE A 26 -3.92 20.30 4.33
N HIS A 27 -4.43 19.20 4.86
CA HIS A 27 -3.63 18.21 5.56
C HIS A 27 -3.02 17.22 4.57
N MET A 28 -1.69 17.18 4.53
CA MET A 28 -0.91 16.32 3.64
C MET A 28 -0.23 15.22 4.45
N ILE A 29 -0.40 13.96 4.02
CA ILE A 29 0.12 12.80 4.74
C ILE A 29 1.64 12.59 4.60
N SER A 30 2.30 13.29 3.67
CA SER A 30 3.75 13.22 3.47
C SER A 30 4.26 14.40 2.65
N ASN A 31 5.58 14.62 2.66
CA ASN A 31 6.23 15.57 1.75
C ASN A 31 5.98 15.21 0.28
N TYR A 32 5.87 13.91 -0.06
CA TYR A 32 5.59 13.49 -1.42
C TYR A 32 4.18 13.91 -1.88
N SER A 33 3.15 13.69 -1.07
CA SER A 33 1.79 14.14 -1.41
C SER A 33 1.72 15.66 -1.46
N PHE A 34 2.43 16.36 -0.58
CA PHE A 34 2.57 17.82 -0.63
C PHE A 34 3.12 18.29 -1.98
N GLN A 35 4.19 17.68 -2.49
CA GLN A 35 4.76 18.04 -3.78
C GLN A 35 3.81 17.76 -4.96
N ILE A 36 3.02 16.69 -4.90
CA ILE A 36 1.96 16.44 -5.88
C ILE A 36 0.91 17.56 -5.82
N GLY A 37 0.45 17.92 -4.61
CA GLY A 37 -0.49 19.02 -4.41
C GLY A 37 0.05 20.34 -4.96
N ARG A 38 1.33 20.64 -4.72
CA ARG A 38 2.01 21.84 -5.25
C ARG A 38 1.94 21.88 -6.78
N LYS A 39 2.24 20.77 -7.46
CA LYS A 39 2.12 20.65 -8.93
C LYS A 39 0.67 20.83 -9.42
N MET A 40 -0.32 20.60 -8.57
CA MET A 40 -1.75 20.78 -8.86
C MET A 40 -2.28 22.17 -8.49
N GLY A 41 -1.46 23.05 -7.91
CA GLY A 41 -1.83 24.42 -7.55
C GLY A 41 -2.15 24.67 -6.08
N LEU A 42 -1.86 23.71 -5.18
CA LEU A 42 -1.95 23.90 -3.74
C LEU A 42 -1.03 25.04 -3.30
N ARG A 43 -1.55 26.02 -2.57
CA ARG A 43 -0.76 27.11 -1.96
C ARG A 43 0.03 26.59 -0.76
N LYS A 44 1.33 26.92 -0.66
CA LYS A 44 2.23 26.37 0.38
C LYS A 44 1.75 26.78 1.78
N GLU A 45 1.38 28.04 1.93
CA GLU A 45 0.85 28.65 3.14
C GLU A 45 -0.49 28.03 3.59
N LYS A 46 -1.22 27.39 2.67
CA LYS A 46 -2.44 26.65 2.96
C LYS A 46 -2.21 25.17 3.22
N ALA A 47 -0.97 24.69 3.30
CA ALA A 47 -0.69 23.27 3.49
C ALA A 47 0.02 23.00 4.82
N VAL A 48 -0.31 21.88 5.45
CA VAL A 48 0.43 21.33 6.59
C VAL A 48 0.71 19.86 6.31
N VAL A 49 1.95 19.42 6.54
CA VAL A 49 2.33 18.01 6.44
C VAL A 49 2.26 17.39 7.82
N ILE A 50 1.33 16.47 8.05
CA ILE A 50 1.27 15.69 9.27
C ILE A 50 1.21 14.21 8.85
N PRO A 51 2.32 13.46 9.01
CA PRO A 51 2.33 12.06 8.65
C PRO A 51 1.40 11.26 9.58
N TRP A 52 0.83 10.19 9.06
CA TRP A 52 0.03 9.29 9.89
C TRP A 52 0.91 8.63 10.96
N GLY A 53 0.45 8.73 12.19
CA GLY A 53 1.02 7.98 13.30
C GLY A 53 0.58 6.51 13.27
N ILE A 54 1.33 5.69 13.97
CA ILE A 54 0.93 4.32 14.33
C ILE A 54 0.87 4.21 15.84
N ASP A 55 -0.06 3.43 16.37
CA ASP A 55 -0.02 3.05 17.78
C ASP A 55 1.08 2.00 17.96
N TRP A 56 2.28 2.47 18.32
CA TRP A 56 3.45 1.64 18.49
C TRP A 56 3.27 0.58 19.58
N LYS A 57 2.37 0.78 20.56
CA LYS A 57 2.11 -0.21 21.62
C LYS A 57 1.50 -1.50 21.07
N GLU A 58 0.89 -1.44 19.88
CA GLU A 58 0.38 -2.62 19.18
C GLU A 58 1.49 -3.47 18.53
N TYR A 59 2.71 -2.93 18.40
CA TYR A 59 3.83 -3.55 17.70
C TYR A 59 4.94 -3.91 18.69
N LYS A 60 5.24 -5.21 18.80
CA LYS A 60 6.34 -5.71 19.63
C LYS A 60 7.45 -6.26 18.75
N ALA A 61 8.68 -5.86 19.02
CA ALA A 61 9.84 -6.53 18.45
C ALA A 61 9.91 -7.96 19.01
N VAL A 62 10.10 -8.92 18.11
CA VAL A 62 10.35 -10.33 18.46
C VAL A 62 11.49 -10.81 17.57
N LYS A 63 12.22 -11.83 18.03
CA LYS A 63 13.16 -12.55 17.16
C LYS A 63 12.36 -13.31 16.11
N LYS A 64 12.81 -13.23 14.85
CA LYS A 64 12.13 -13.80 13.70
C LYS A 64 13.07 -14.62 12.85
N GLU A 65 12.58 -15.74 12.36
CA GLU A 65 13.15 -16.44 11.22
C GLU A 65 13.14 -15.53 9.99
N PRO A 66 14.09 -15.69 9.06
CA PRO A 66 14.15 -14.87 7.85
C PRO A 66 13.04 -15.25 6.86
N PHE A 67 12.16 -14.29 6.55
CA PHE A 67 11.17 -14.42 5.49
C PHE A 67 10.81 -13.06 4.89
N VAL A 68 10.24 -13.06 3.69
CA VAL A 68 9.66 -11.88 3.06
C VAL A 68 8.16 -11.85 3.31
N LEU A 69 7.65 -10.72 3.82
CA LEU A 69 6.24 -10.52 4.12
C LEU A 69 5.65 -9.35 3.35
N PHE A 70 4.56 -9.61 2.63
CA PHE A 70 3.64 -8.58 2.19
C PHE A 70 2.36 -8.61 3.02
N VAL A 71 1.91 -7.43 3.44
CA VAL A 71 0.62 -7.24 4.10
C VAL A 71 -0.16 -6.16 3.36
N GLY A 72 -1.35 -6.49 2.85
CA GLY A 72 -2.22 -5.51 2.23
C GLY A 72 -3.29 -6.10 1.32
N ARG A 73 -4.12 -5.25 0.73
CA ARG A 73 -5.09 -5.67 -0.29
C ARG A 73 -4.36 -6.25 -1.51
N ILE A 74 -4.84 -7.40 -2.00
CA ILE A 74 -4.26 -8.09 -3.15
C ILE A 74 -4.88 -7.51 -4.43
N GLU A 75 -4.30 -6.41 -4.92
CA GLU A 75 -4.81 -5.61 -6.03
C GLU A 75 -3.70 -5.22 -7.01
N ASN A 76 -4.05 -4.99 -8.28
CA ASN A 76 -3.08 -4.67 -9.34
C ASN A 76 -2.14 -3.51 -8.99
N GLN A 77 -2.69 -2.43 -8.42
CA GLN A 77 -1.94 -1.24 -8.01
C GLN A 77 -0.86 -1.51 -6.94
N LYS A 78 -0.88 -2.67 -6.29
CA LYS A 78 0.13 -3.07 -5.30
C LYS A 78 1.32 -3.80 -5.91
N GLY A 79 1.30 -4.12 -7.21
CA GLY A 79 2.46 -4.65 -7.93
C GLY A 79 2.92 -6.03 -7.47
N LEU A 80 2.01 -6.87 -6.92
CA LEU A 80 2.36 -8.18 -6.37
C LEU A 80 2.93 -9.18 -7.38
N ILE A 81 2.76 -8.91 -8.68
CA ILE A 81 3.42 -9.68 -9.74
C ILE A 81 4.95 -9.69 -9.57
N TYR A 82 5.55 -8.54 -9.25
CA TYR A 82 6.98 -8.42 -9.06
C TYR A 82 7.48 -9.17 -7.82
N LEU A 83 6.64 -9.25 -6.78
CA LEU A 83 6.95 -10.05 -5.59
C LEU A 83 7.00 -11.54 -5.91
N ILE A 84 6.08 -12.02 -6.77
CA ILE A 84 6.08 -13.41 -7.24
C ILE A 84 7.28 -13.69 -8.14
N GLU A 85 7.64 -12.76 -9.02
CA GLU A 85 8.85 -12.88 -9.85
C GLU A 85 10.12 -12.94 -9.01
N ALA A 86 10.21 -12.12 -7.96
CA ALA A 86 11.31 -12.19 -6.99
C ALA A 86 11.34 -13.55 -6.27
N ALA A 87 10.19 -14.03 -5.80
CA ALA A 87 10.09 -15.34 -5.16
C ALA A 87 10.53 -16.48 -6.11
N LYS A 88 10.20 -16.42 -7.40
CA LYS A 88 10.66 -17.43 -8.37
C LYS A 88 12.19 -17.50 -8.48
N ARG A 89 12.90 -16.40 -8.26
CA ARG A 89 14.37 -16.32 -8.34
C ARG A 89 15.05 -16.66 -7.01
N LEU A 90 14.39 -16.41 -5.90
CA LEU A 90 14.94 -16.57 -4.54
C LEU A 90 14.40 -17.85 -3.89
N THR A 91 14.78 -19.00 -4.46
CA THR A 91 14.22 -20.33 -4.15
C THR A 91 14.44 -20.81 -2.71
N ASN A 92 15.40 -20.22 -2.01
CA ASN A 92 15.81 -20.54 -0.65
C ASN A 92 15.15 -19.63 0.42
N ILE A 93 14.28 -18.69 0.03
CA ILE A 93 13.64 -17.74 0.95
C ILE A 93 12.14 -17.98 0.98
N LYS A 94 11.55 -17.97 2.18
CA LYS A 94 10.10 -18.08 2.37
C LYS A 94 9.42 -16.73 2.09
N PHE A 95 8.34 -16.76 1.30
CA PHE A 95 7.52 -15.59 1.00
C PHE A 95 6.10 -15.77 1.52
N LEU A 96 5.56 -14.72 2.15
CA LEU A 96 4.21 -14.70 2.69
C LEU A 96 3.44 -13.49 2.16
N ILE A 97 2.25 -13.72 1.59
CA ILE A 97 1.32 -12.66 1.15
C ILE A 97 0.06 -12.74 2.02
N ALA A 98 -0.14 -11.77 2.90
CA ALA A 98 -1.30 -11.70 3.78
C ALA A 98 -2.29 -10.62 3.33
N GLY A 99 -3.50 -11.04 2.97
CA GLY A 99 -4.55 -10.12 2.54
C GLY A 99 -5.67 -10.75 1.73
N LYS A 100 -6.60 -9.90 1.29
CA LYS A 100 -7.71 -10.23 0.39
C LYS A 100 -7.73 -9.24 -0.77
N GLY A 101 -8.23 -9.64 -1.93
CA GLY A 101 -8.43 -8.74 -3.06
C GLY A 101 -8.65 -9.46 -4.37
N SER A 102 -9.01 -8.69 -5.39
CA SER A 102 -9.45 -9.20 -6.70
C SER A 102 -8.39 -10.03 -7.43
N GLN A 103 -7.10 -9.83 -7.14
CA GLN A 103 -6.01 -10.49 -7.85
C GLN A 103 -5.56 -11.81 -7.22
N LYS A 104 -6.14 -12.24 -6.09
CA LYS A 104 -5.66 -13.42 -5.34
C LYS A 104 -5.61 -14.68 -6.21
N GLU A 105 -6.73 -15.08 -6.79
CA GLU A 105 -6.83 -16.31 -7.58
C GLU A 105 -5.85 -16.33 -8.77
N LYS A 106 -5.69 -15.20 -9.45
CA LYS A 106 -4.76 -15.09 -10.59
C LYS A 106 -3.30 -15.25 -10.14
N LEU A 107 -2.94 -14.64 -9.01
CA LEU A 107 -1.58 -14.65 -8.49
C LEU A 107 -1.21 -16.00 -7.88
N GLU A 108 -2.17 -16.70 -7.25
CA GLU A 108 -1.97 -18.05 -6.72
C GLU A 108 -1.59 -19.05 -7.81
N LYS A 109 -2.20 -18.97 -8.99
CA LYS A 109 -1.91 -19.86 -10.13
C LYS A 109 -0.47 -19.78 -10.63
N ILE A 110 0.22 -18.66 -10.39
CA ILE A 110 1.59 -18.42 -10.89
C ILE A 110 2.63 -18.38 -9.78
N ALA A 111 2.22 -18.58 -8.53
CA ALA A 111 3.10 -18.50 -7.38
C ALA A 111 4.00 -19.73 -7.26
N PRO A 112 5.28 -19.57 -6.89
CA PRO A 112 6.16 -20.71 -6.64
C PRO A 112 5.88 -21.36 -5.27
N LYS A 113 6.37 -22.59 -5.06
CA LYS A 113 6.13 -23.38 -3.83
C LYS A 113 6.52 -22.69 -2.53
N MET A 114 7.57 -21.86 -2.55
CA MET A 114 8.07 -21.15 -1.37
C MET A 114 7.20 -19.94 -0.95
N LEU A 115 6.22 -19.59 -1.77
CA LEU A 115 5.31 -18.48 -1.53
C LEU A 115 3.96 -19.01 -1.06
N SER A 116 3.47 -18.49 0.06
CA SER A 116 2.16 -18.85 0.60
C SER A 116 1.26 -17.63 0.75
N PHE A 117 -0.01 -17.81 0.39
CA PHE A 117 -1.06 -16.83 0.63
C PHE A 117 -1.76 -17.14 1.96
N LEU A 118 -2.04 -16.10 2.73
CA LEU A 118 -2.63 -16.21 4.05
C LEU A 118 -4.00 -15.51 4.06
N ASP A 119 -5.06 -16.28 4.35
CA ASP A 119 -6.42 -15.76 4.33
C ASP A 119 -6.73 -14.81 5.48
N SER A 120 -7.09 -13.59 5.08
CA SER A 120 -7.42 -12.42 5.90
C SER A 120 -6.59 -12.17 7.16
N PHE A 121 -5.95 -11.01 7.10
CA PHE A 121 -5.38 -10.27 8.20
C PHE A 121 -6.47 -9.78 9.19
N GLN A 122 -7.04 -10.67 10.01
CA GLN A 122 -7.95 -10.27 11.09
C GLN A 122 -7.20 -9.39 12.10
N LYS A 123 -7.82 -8.29 12.55
CA LYS A 123 -7.24 -7.29 13.47
C LYS A 123 -6.62 -7.93 14.75
N LYS A 124 -7.19 -9.04 15.24
CA LYS A 124 -6.67 -9.86 16.37
C LYS A 124 -5.43 -10.70 16.01
N ARG A 125 -5.29 -11.17 14.77
CA ARG A 125 -4.16 -11.97 14.27
C ARG A 125 -3.05 -11.13 13.61
N ARG A 126 -3.28 -9.83 13.40
CA ARG A 126 -2.27 -8.83 12.98
C ARG A 126 -0.96 -8.98 13.77
N ARG A 127 -1.12 -9.14 15.08
CA ARG A 127 -0.06 -9.34 16.06
C ARG A 127 0.75 -10.58 15.76
N ASN A 128 0.14 -11.68 15.34
CA ASN A 128 0.83 -12.96 15.16
C ASN A 128 1.73 -12.97 13.92
N TYR A 129 1.42 -12.26 12.84
CA TYR A 129 2.31 -12.21 11.67
C TYR A 129 3.55 -11.33 11.91
N PHE A 130 3.41 -10.30 12.74
CA PHE A 130 4.55 -9.53 13.22
C PHE A 130 5.22 -10.13 14.46
N ARG A 131 4.67 -11.20 15.08
CA ARG A 131 5.18 -11.80 16.33
C ARG A 131 5.58 -13.28 16.27
N LYS A 132 5.16 -14.06 15.26
CA LYS A 132 5.12 -15.53 15.36
C LYS A 132 5.87 -16.30 14.28
N HIS A 133 6.76 -15.66 13.51
CA HIS A 133 7.81 -16.36 12.79
C HIS A 133 9.05 -15.53 12.90
#